data_AF-A0AAV1AYB8-F1
#
_entry.id   AF-A0AAV1AYB8-F1
#
_cell.length_a   1.000
_cell.length_b   1.000
_cell.length_c   1.000
_cell.angle_alpha   90.00
_cell.angle_beta   90.00
_cell.angle_gamma   90.00
#
_symmetry.space_group_name_H-M   'P 1'
#
loop_
_entity.id
_entity.type
_entity.pdbx_description
1 polymer ?
#
loop_
_entity_poly.entity_id
_entity_poly.type
_entity_poly.pdbx_seq_one_letter_code
_entity_poly.pdbx_strand_id
1 'polypeptide(L)'
;MLVSIDRLSDQNDTISYTLEIENPNKDSSIYYDDIILNFLFGQQEDKVGETTIGSFHQGTSKNRIVTGIVTGKPGPFKPLFKAIANATAELKASLTTRYQCKTWGIKSKFHKLLLNGILPIDSDGKLSHKKKKYPLTRNSKKLGRSKVKKH
;
A
#
# COMPACT_ATOMS: atom_id res chain seq x y z
N MET A 1 -6.33 4.25 2.93
CA MET A 1 -5.21 4.22 1.97
C MET A 1 -5.52 3.22 0.88
N LEU A 2 -5.49 3.62 -0.40
CA LEU A 2 -6.00 2.81 -1.52
C LEU A 2 -5.03 2.85 -2.70
N VAL A 3 -4.75 1.71 -3.34
CA VAL A 3 -3.82 1.61 -4.49
C VAL A 3 -4.58 1.17 -5.74
N SER A 4 -4.37 1.86 -6.87
CA SER A 4 -4.79 1.46 -8.23
C SER A 4 -3.57 1.09 -9.09
N ILE A 5 -3.63 0.13 -10.02
CA ILE A 5 -2.53 -0.21 -10.96
C ILE A 5 -3.08 -0.28 -12.39
N ASP A 6 -2.48 0.47 -13.32
CA ASP A 6 -3.11 0.74 -14.63
C ASP A 6 -2.45 0.09 -15.85
N ARG A 7 -1.19 -0.38 -15.77
CA ARG A 7 -0.56 -1.14 -16.87
C ARG A 7 0.76 -1.80 -16.45
N LEU A 8 0.90 -3.09 -16.76
CA LEU A 8 2.19 -3.76 -16.96
C LEU A 8 2.37 -3.95 -18.48
N SER A 9 3.44 -3.41 -19.06
CA SER A 9 3.74 -3.55 -20.49
C SER A 9 4.93 -4.49 -20.67
N ASP A 10 4.79 -5.49 -21.54
CA ASP A 10 5.80 -6.53 -21.86
C ASP A 10 7.17 -5.97 -22.29
N GLN A 11 7.24 -4.68 -22.62
CA GLN A 11 8.47 -4.02 -23.08
C GLN A 11 9.20 -3.19 -22.01
N ASN A 12 8.57 -2.82 -20.90
CA ASN A 12 9.12 -1.79 -19.99
C ASN A 12 9.12 -2.15 -18.50
N ASP A 13 8.75 -3.37 -18.09
CA ASP A 13 8.76 -3.81 -16.69
C ASP A 13 8.23 -2.76 -15.69
N THR A 14 7.16 -2.03 -15.99
CA THR A 14 6.69 -0.91 -15.14
C THR A 14 5.42 -1.23 -14.38
N ILE A 15 5.29 -0.66 -13.18
CA ILE A 15 4.07 -0.65 -12.38
C ILE A 15 3.63 0.81 -12.25
N SER A 16 2.54 1.18 -12.91
CA SER A 16 1.88 2.47 -12.67
C SER A 16 0.95 2.34 -11.48
N TYR A 17 0.90 3.32 -10.58
CA TYR A 17 -0.01 3.29 -9.44
C TYR A 17 -0.67 4.62 -9.11
N THR A 18 -1.87 4.54 -8.52
CA THR A 18 -2.56 5.66 -7.87
C THR A 18 -2.82 5.33 -6.41
N LEU A 19 -2.29 6.15 -5.51
CA LEU A 19 -2.40 6.01 -4.08
C LEU A 19 -3.25 7.14 -3.46
N GLU A 20 -4.35 6.80 -2.82
CA GLU A 20 -5.12 7.73 -2.00
C GLU A 20 -4.78 7.59 -0.51
N ILE A 21 -4.42 8.68 0.15
CA ILE A 21 -4.10 8.77 1.58
C ILE A 21 -5.12 9.70 2.23
N GLU A 22 -5.86 9.19 3.19
CA GLU A 22 -6.94 9.90 3.89
C GLU A 22 -6.50 10.21 5.32
N ASN A 23 -6.75 11.43 5.78
CA ASN A 23 -6.71 11.78 7.19
C ASN A 23 -8.13 11.70 7.76
N PRO A 24 -8.51 10.62 8.46
CA PRO A 24 -9.86 10.47 9.00
C PRO A 24 -10.11 11.34 10.25
N ASN A 25 -9.07 11.99 10.80
CA ASN A 25 -9.22 12.79 12.00
C ASN A 25 -9.98 14.09 11.70
N LYS A 26 -10.92 14.44 12.58
CA LYS A 26 -11.78 15.64 12.47
C LYS A 26 -11.22 16.88 13.13
N ASP A 27 -10.21 16.70 13.97
CA ASP A 27 -9.65 17.72 14.86
C ASP A 27 -8.11 17.76 14.79
N SER A 28 -7.51 16.83 14.04
CA SER A 28 -6.08 16.59 14.05
C SER A 28 -5.52 16.57 12.63
N SER A 29 -4.43 17.30 12.41
CA SER A 29 -3.63 17.18 11.19
C SER A 29 -2.54 16.12 11.37
N ILE A 30 -2.05 15.53 10.29
CA ILE A 30 -1.05 14.46 10.33
C ILE A 30 0.22 14.93 9.61
N TYR A 31 1.37 14.70 10.24
CA TYR A 31 2.68 14.84 9.60
C TYR A 31 3.21 13.44 9.36
N TYR A 32 3.43 13.08 8.10
CA TYR A 32 4.04 11.82 7.69
C TYR A 32 5.51 12.03 7.42
N ASP A 33 6.34 11.10 7.90
CA ASP A 33 7.68 10.89 7.36
C ASP A 33 7.58 10.32 5.94
N ASP A 34 8.72 10.12 5.29
CA ASP A 34 8.79 9.42 4.03
C ASP A 34 8.01 8.09 4.09
N ILE A 35 7.22 7.87 3.05
CA ILE A 35 6.44 6.67 2.83
C ILE A 35 7.22 5.78 1.89
N ILE A 36 7.58 4.59 2.35
CA ILE A 36 8.15 3.54 1.51
C ILE A 36 7.00 2.65 1.05
N LEU A 37 6.79 2.57 -0.27
CA LEU A 37 5.80 1.71 -0.90
C LEU A 37 6.49 0.62 -1.70
N ASN A 38 6.25 -0.63 -1.30
CA ASN A 38 6.79 -1.82 -1.92
C ASN A 38 5.70 -2.60 -2.64
N PHE A 39 6.02 -3.09 -3.83
CA PHE A 39 5.24 -4.06 -4.58
C PHE A 39 5.97 -5.40 -4.52
N LEU A 40 5.30 -6.42 -4.03
CA LEU A 40 5.84 -7.75 -3.73
C LEU A 40 5.02 -8.81 -4.47
N PHE A 41 5.65 -9.88 -4.94
CA PHE A 41 4.98 -10.96 -5.67
C PHE A 41 5.47 -12.33 -5.22
N GLY A 42 4.59 -13.33 -5.32
CA GLY A 42 4.90 -14.72 -5.01
C GLY A 42 4.96 -15.04 -3.52
N GLN A 43 5.20 -16.32 -3.21
CA GLN A 43 5.20 -16.82 -1.82
C GLN A 43 6.36 -16.27 -0.98
N GLN A 44 7.49 -15.96 -1.61
CA GLN A 44 8.66 -15.38 -0.95
C GLN A 44 8.57 -13.86 -0.80
N GLU A 45 7.46 -13.26 -1.27
CA GLU A 45 7.25 -11.81 -1.30
C GLU A 45 8.40 -11.07 -2.01
N ASP A 46 8.81 -11.59 -3.17
CA ASP A 46 9.89 -11.02 -3.97
C ASP A 46 9.55 -9.60 -4.37
N LYS A 47 10.46 -8.67 -4.10
CA LYS A 47 10.26 -7.25 -4.40
C LYS A 47 10.30 -7.00 -5.90
N VAL A 48 9.13 -6.81 -6.50
CA VAL A 48 9.00 -6.46 -7.92
C VAL A 48 9.22 -4.97 -8.16
N GLY A 49 8.94 -4.10 -7.18
CA GLY A 49 9.12 -2.65 -7.31
C GLY A 49 9.10 -1.93 -5.97
N GLU A 50 9.73 -0.76 -5.93
CA GLU A 50 9.80 0.11 -4.74
C GLU A 50 9.76 1.58 -5.16
N THR A 51 9.09 2.40 -4.35
CA THR A 51 9.09 3.86 -4.50
C THR A 51 8.97 4.54 -3.15
N THR A 52 9.43 5.79 -3.11
CA THR A 52 9.37 6.64 -1.92
C THR A 52 8.52 7.86 -2.22
N ILE A 53 7.53 8.11 -1.36
CA ILE A 53 6.77 9.36 -1.38
C ILE A 53 7.33 10.21 -0.24
N GLY A 54 7.90 11.35 -0.61
CA GLY A 54 8.52 12.26 0.36
C GLY A 54 7.53 12.70 1.44
N SER A 55 8.07 12.93 2.64
CA SER A 55 7.34 13.41 3.82
C SER A 55 6.42 14.59 3.52
N PHE A 56 5.28 14.62 4.20
CA PHE A 56 4.31 15.68 4.00
C PHE A 56 3.40 15.92 5.19
N HIS A 57 2.87 17.14 5.24
CA HIS A 57 1.78 17.51 6.13
C HIS A 57 0.44 17.32 5.42
N GLN A 58 -0.52 16.74 6.14
CA GLN A 58 -1.90 16.56 5.71
C GLN A 58 -2.82 17.23 6.72
N GLY A 59 -3.55 18.25 6.24
CA GLY A 59 -4.56 18.93 7.04
C GLY A 59 -5.70 18.02 7.50
N THR A 60 -6.48 18.50 8.44
CA THR A 60 -7.65 17.82 9.02
C THR A 60 -8.67 17.47 7.94
N SER A 61 -9.17 16.23 7.94
CA SER A 61 -10.17 15.73 6.97
C SER A 61 -9.81 15.96 5.50
N LYS A 62 -8.51 16.05 5.19
CA LYS A 62 -8.01 16.18 3.82
C LYS A 62 -7.65 14.83 3.24
N ASN A 63 -7.78 14.70 1.93
CA ASN A 63 -7.28 13.58 1.15
C ASN A 63 -6.09 14.02 0.31
N ARG A 64 -5.13 13.10 0.12
CA ARG A 64 -3.99 13.28 -0.79
C ARG A 64 -3.99 12.14 -1.79
N ILE A 65 -3.92 12.47 -3.07
CA ILE A 65 -3.77 11.51 -4.15
C ILE A 65 -2.33 11.60 -4.65
N VAL A 66 -1.68 10.45 -4.80
CA VAL A 66 -0.31 10.33 -5.30
C VAL A 66 -0.30 9.33 -6.44
N THR A 67 0.05 9.77 -7.64
CA THR A 67 0.26 8.89 -8.79
C THR A 67 1.75 8.72 -9.03
N GLY A 68 2.16 7.52 -9.44
CA GLY A 68 3.57 7.25 -9.73
C GLY A 68 3.78 6.08 -10.66
N ILE A 69 5.00 5.95 -11.15
CA ILE A 69 5.45 4.82 -11.96
C ILE A 69 6.69 4.25 -11.28
N VAL A 70 6.73 2.93 -11.17
CA VAL A 70 7.84 2.19 -10.58
C VAL A 70 8.41 1.26 -11.64
N THR A 71 9.72 1.35 -11.86
CA THR A 71 10.43 0.37 -12.69
C THR A 71 10.62 -0.91 -11.90
N GLY A 72 10.27 -2.00 -12.54
CA GLY A 72 10.29 -3.35 -12.04
C GLY A 72 11.70 -3.93 -11.98
N LYS A 73 11.90 -4.88 -11.07
CA LYS A 73 13.13 -5.67 -11.02
C LYS A 73 13.03 -6.86 -11.99
N PRO A 74 13.98 -7.06 -12.93
CA PRO A 74 13.86 -8.04 -14.00
C PRO A 74 13.59 -9.48 -13.55
N GLY A 75 14.21 -9.93 -12.44
CA GLY A 75 14.07 -11.30 -11.95
C GLY A 75 12.65 -11.64 -11.46
N PRO A 76 12.14 -10.92 -10.43
CA PRO A 76 10.78 -11.10 -9.91
C PRO A 76 9.65 -10.79 -10.92
N PHE A 77 9.95 -10.04 -11.99
CA PHE A 77 8.96 -9.62 -12.97
C PHE A 77 8.51 -10.74 -13.92
N LYS A 78 9.43 -11.62 -14.34
CA LYS A 78 9.11 -12.75 -15.23
C LYS A 78 8.01 -13.68 -14.67
N PRO A 79 8.08 -14.17 -13.41
CA PRO A 79 7.00 -15.00 -12.86
C PRO A 79 5.70 -14.20 -12.66
N LEU A 80 5.77 -12.89 -12.39
CA LEU A 80 4.61 -12.01 -12.32
C LEU A 80 3.87 -11.95 -13.67
N PHE A 81 4.58 -11.69 -14.77
CA PHE A 81 3.97 -11.67 -16.11
C PHE A 81 3.32 -12.99 -16.48
N LYS A 82 3.96 -14.12 -16.15
CA LYS A 82 3.36 -15.44 -16.35
C LYS A 82 2.06 -15.60 -15.56
N ALA A 83 2.01 -15.13 -14.32
CA ALA A 83 0.79 -15.19 -13.52
C ALA A 83 -0.31 -14.25 -14.05
N ILE A 84 0.06 -13.06 -14.54
CA ILE A 84 -0.86 -12.12 -15.19
C ILE A 84 -1.47 -12.76 -16.43
N ALA A 85 -0.66 -13.33 -17.33
CA ALA A 85 -1.15 -14.00 -18.54
C ALA A 85 -2.14 -15.14 -18.23
N ASN A 86 -2.02 -15.75 -17.04
CA ASN A 86 -2.92 -16.81 -16.55
C ASN A 86 -4.09 -16.29 -15.69
N ALA A 87 -4.25 -14.98 -15.53
CA ALA A 87 -5.24 -14.34 -14.64
C ALA A 87 -5.19 -14.83 -13.17
N THR A 88 -4.01 -15.22 -12.69
CA THR A 88 -3.78 -15.71 -11.31
C THR A 88 -2.84 -14.82 -10.51
N ALA A 89 -2.48 -13.65 -11.03
CA ALA A 89 -1.55 -12.75 -10.37
C ALA A 89 -2.21 -12.05 -9.17
N GLU A 90 -1.58 -12.22 -8.00
CA GLU A 90 -1.86 -11.46 -6.80
C GLU A 90 -0.61 -10.69 -6.39
N LEU A 91 -0.65 -9.37 -6.55
CA LEU A 91 0.42 -8.49 -6.11
C LEU A 91 0.16 -8.04 -4.68
N LYS A 92 1.18 -7.98 -3.84
CA LYS A 92 1.08 -7.44 -2.49
C LYS A 92 1.69 -6.05 -2.45
N ALA A 93 0.91 -5.07 -2.02
CA ALA A 93 1.39 -3.73 -1.72
C ALA A 93 1.68 -3.61 -0.22
N SER A 94 2.87 -3.15 0.14
CA SER A 94 3.30 -2.89 1.51
C SER A 94 3.72 -1.43 1.66
N LEU A 95 3.10 -0.72 2.60
CA LEU A 95 3.48 0.64 2.98
C LEU A 95 4.09 0.65 4.37
N THR A 96 5.23 1.33 4.49
CA THR A 96 5.84 1.67 5.78
C THR A 96 6.07 3.18 5.89
N THR A 97 5.72 3.76 7.03
CA THR A 97 6.01 5.16 7.36
C THR A 97 5.96 5.38 8.88
N ARG A 98 6.28 6.59 9.33
CA ARG A 98 5.96 7.09 10.66
C ARG A 98 5.11 8.33 10.52
N TYR A 99 4.25 8.58 11.50
CA TYR A 99 3.45 9.79 11.51
C TYR A 99 3.28 10.33 12.93
N GLN A 100 3.00 11.62 13.04
CA GLN A 100 2.55 12.25 14.27
C GLN A 100 1.33 13.12 14.00
N CYS A 101 0.41 13.18 14.95
CA CYS A 101 -0.77 14.03 14.87
C CYS A 101 -0.50 15.37 15.55
N LYS A 102 -1.06 16.45 15.02
CA LYS A 102 -1.11 17.76 15.71
C LYS A 102 -2.56 18.12 15.96
N THR A 103 -2.89 18.30 17.23
CA THR A 103 -4.23 18.52 17.77
C THR A 103 -4.14 19.73 18.69
N TRP A 104 -4.86 20.82 18.37
CA TRP A 104 -4.90 22.04 19.20
C TRP A 104 -3.51 22.59 19.57
N GLY A 105 -2.59 22.60 18.61
CA GLY A 105 -1.21 23.11 18.82
C GLY A 105 -0.22 22.07 19.37
N ILE A 106 -0.69 21.00 19.99
CA ILE A 106 0.15 19.95 20.59
C ILE A 106 0.42 18.85 19.57
N LYS A 107 1.69 18.43 19.44
CA LYS A 107 2.10 17.29 18.62
C LYS A 107 2.15 16.02 19.45
N SER A 108 1.61 14.92 18.94
CA SER A 108 1.78 13.59 19.52
C SER A 108 3.21 13.09 19.32
N LYS A 109 3.55 11.99 19.98
CA LYS A 109 4.74 11.21 19.61
C LYS A 109 4.60 10.64 18.19
N PHE A 110 5.73 10.22 17.61
CA PHE A 110 5.72 9.47 16.37
C PHE A 110 5.15 8.06 16.57
N HIS A 111 4.29 7.67 15.63
CA HIS A 111 3.66 6.37 15.53
C HIS A 111 4.16 5.67 14.26
N LYS A 112 4.62 4.42 14.39
CA LYS A 112 4.96 3.59 13.24
C LYS A 112 3.69 3.07 12.57
N LEU A 113 3.65 3.15 11.25
CA LEU A 113 2.57 2.65 10.42
C LEU A 113 3.12 1.65 9.40
N LEU A 114 2.58 0.43 9.45
CA LEU A 114 2.84 -0.64 8.50
C LEU A 114 1.49 -1.14 7.99
N LEU A 115 1.23 -0.99 6.69
CA LEU A 115 -0.01 -1.40 6.04
C LEU A 115 0.31 -2.35 4.89
N ASN A 116 -0.53 -3.36 4.69
CA ASN A 116 -0.43 -4.27 3.56
C ASN A 116 -1.79 -4.47 2.90
N GLY A 117 -1.78 -4.80 1.61
CA GLY A 117 -2.98 -5.13 0.85
C GLY A 117 -2.65 -6.06 -0.30
N ILE A 118 -3.61 -6.93 -0.63
CA ILE A 118 -3.55 -7.82 -1.79
C ILE A 118 -4.28 -7.14 -2.94
N LEU A 119 -3.62 -7.12 -4.08
CA LEU A 119 -4.00 -6.47 -5.32
C LEU A 119 -4.14 -7.57 -6.39
N PRO A 120 -5.35 -8.12 -6.59
CA PRO A 120 -5.60 -9.08 -7.66
C PRO A 120 -5.47 -8.37 -9.01
N ILE A 121 -4.71 -8.97 -9.92
CA ILE A 121 -4.43 -8.44 -11.26
C ILE A 121 -5.11 -9.36 -12.28
N ASP A 122 -5.95 -8.78 -13.14
CA ASP A 122 -6.60 -9.49 -14.23
C ASP A 122 -5.61 -9.72 -15.40
N SER A 123 -6.01 -10.51 -16.40
CA SER A 123 -5.14 -10.88 -17.53
C SER A 123 -4.69 -9.72 -18.42
N ASP A 124 -5.34 -8.56 -18.30
CA ASP A 124 -4.97 -7.32 -18.98
C ASP A 124 -3.90 -6.51 -18.22
N GLY A 125 -3.41 -7.03 -17.09
CA GLY A 125 -2.40 -6.37 -16.25
C GLY A 125 -2.96 -5.23 -15.40
N LYS A 126 -4.29 -5.09 -15.30
CA LYS A 126 -4.94 -4.10 -14.44
C LYS A 126 -5.48 -4.73 -13.18
N LEU A 127 -5.76 -3.89 -12.18
CA LEU A 127 -6.47 -4.38 -10.99
C LEU A 127 -7.82 -4.96 -11.34
N SER A 128 -8.17 -6.02 -10.63
CA SER A 128 -9.45 -6.67 -10.82
C SER A 128 -10.61 -5.73 -10.55
N HIS A 129 -11.57 -5.71 -11.47
CA HIS A 129 -12.76 -4.83 -11.43
C HIS A 129 -13.75 -5.19 -10.31
N LYS A 130 -13.48 -6.23 -9.52
CA LYS A 130 -14.28 -6.66 -8.36
C LYS A 130 -14.49 -5.57 -7.32
N LYS A 131 -13.57 -4.62 -7.20
CA LYS A 131 -13.64 -3.49 -6.28
C LYS A 131 -13.13 -2.23 -6.95
N LYS A 132 -13.75 -1.09 -6.65
CA LYS A 132 -13.26 0.23 -7.11
C LYS A 132 -11.87 0.56 -6.54
N LYS A 133 -11.60 0.13 -5.30
CA LYS A 133 -10.43 0.49 -4.51
C LYS A 133 -10.02 -0.68 -3.61
N TYR A 134 -8.71 -0.90 -3.44
CA TYR A 134 -8.17 -1.95 -2.58
C TYR A 134 -7.51 -1.35 -1.34
N PRO A 135 -8.05 -1.57 -0.12
CA PRO A 135 -7.53 -0.94 1.09
C PRO A 135 -6.23 -1.60 1.56
N LEU A 136 -5.26 -0.79 1.95
CA LEU A 136 -4.13 -1.27 2.74
C LEU A 136 -4.51 -1.22 4.23
N THR A 137 -4.33 -2.34 4.91
CA THR A 137 -4.72 -2.50 6.31
C THR A 137 -3.52 -2.86 7.17
N ARG A 138 -3.57 -2.52 8.45
CA ARG A 138 -2.52 -2.93 9.39
C ARG A 138 -2.55 -4.45 9.48
N ASN A 139 -1.39 -5.10 9.37
CA ASN A 139 -1.30 -6.53 9.68
C ASN A 139 -1.87 -6.74 11.08
N SER A 140 -3.06 -7.29 11.19
CA SER A 140 -3.56 -7.75 12.46
C SER A 140 -2.73 -8.99 12.80
N LYS A 141 -1.69 -8.83 13.62
CA LYS A 141 -1.38 -9.93 14.53
C LYS A 141 -2.68 -10.11 15.31
N LYS A 142 -3.46 -11.14 14.98
CA LYS A 142 -4.51 -11.62 15.88
C LYS A 142 -3.78 -11.92 17.19
N LEU A 143 -3.80 -10.97 18.12
CA LEU A 143 -3.54 -11.28 19.52
C LEU A 143 -4.67 -12.23 19.87
N GLY A 144 -4.34 -13.51 20.02
CA GLY A 144 -5.31 -14.52 20.42
C GLY A 144 -6.10 -13.95 21.58
N ARG A 145 -7.43 -13.89 21.44
CA ARG A 145 -8.32 -13.69 22.58
C ARG A 145 -8.10 -14.88 23.50
N SER A 146 -7.17 -14.77 24.44
CA SER A 146 -7.14 -15.66 25.59
C SER A 146 -8.48 -15.48 26.28
N LYS A 147 -9.36 -16.48 26.16
CA LYS A 147 -10.53 -16.60 27.02
C LYS A 147 -9.99 -16.72 28.44
N VAL A 148 -10.07 -15.63 29.20
CA VAL A 148 -9.91 -15.69 30.65
C VAL A 148 -11.09 -16.51 31.15
N LYS A 149 -10.85 -17.77 31.51
CA LYS A 149 -11.77 -18.53 32.36
C LYS A 149 -11.75 -17.84 33.71
N LYS A 150 -12.89 -17.30 34.13
CA LYS A 150 -13.12 -17.00 35.56
C LYS A 150 -13.30 -18.35 36.25
N HIS A 151 -12.48 -18.59 37.28
CA HIS A 151 -12.75 -19.56 38.32
C HIS A 151 -13.59 -18.89 39.40
#